data_AF-A0A7J3U950-F1
#
_entry.id   AF-A0A7J3U950-F1
#
_cell.length_a   1.000
_cell.length_b   1.000
_cell.length_c   1.000
_cell.angle_alpha   90.00
_cell.angle_beta   90.00
_cell.angle_gamma   90.00
#
_symmetry.space_group_name_H-M   'P 1'
#
loop_
_entity.id
_entity.type
_entity.pdbx_description
1 polymer ?
#
loop_
_entity_poly.entity_id
_entity_poly.type
_entity_poly.pdbx_seq_one_letter_code
_entity_poly.pdbx_strand_id
1 'polypeptide(L)'
;MLFPAPMKKVSFIIHQSSLEKVVESLHESGLMQIIDVTREDPDLLEAVEAGSPNPEANTCLTYENRLSNLVGTLKKYLPSGGGLKSFFSPQTFKKEVVKRKRLNVLYREVDSLLEKLEEKVLSLDKGVEEVKNRIDGIDETLRNLSYFLGFSFDLSYIKESEYVTVKAGLTSDVETVKKEVESLDGLLGYSRVGAKKKEKLWSVVAVCHISQKEKLDVVWQKYVNDLHFFPLKGSPLEIYRNLQRERTDLVKELKKLKSELRKLAEKHLNVLLVKREEIQIERIR
;
A
#
# COMPACT_ATOMS: atom_id res chain seq x y z
N MET A 1 -22.77 -12.46 38.40
CA MET A 1 -21.76 -12.57 39.47
C MET A 1 -21.37 -11.15 39.87
N LEU A 2 -21.44 -10.80 41.17
CA LEU A 2 -21.29 -9.42 41.66
C LEU A 2 -19.92 -9.14 42.34
N PHE A 3 -19.08 -10.16 42.54
CA PHE A 3 -17.75 -10.00 43.12
C PHE A 3 -16.73 -10.92 42.42
N PRO A 4 -15.43 -10.53 42.37
CA PRO A 4 -14.36 -11.38 41.84
C PRO A 4 -14.24 -12.70 42.60
N ALA A 5 -13.85 -13.76 41.91
CA ALA A 5 -13.54 -15.03 42.57
C ALA A 5 -12.31 -14.87 43.49
N PRO A 6 -12.30 -15.50 44.69
CA PRO A 6 -11.15 -15.46 45.57
C PRO A 6 -9.97 -16.19 44.92
N MET A 7 -8.85 -15.49 44.74
CA MET A 7 -7.61 -16.04 44.16
C MET A 7 -6.60 -16.36 45.27
N LYS A 8 -5.83 -17.43 45.09
CA LYS A 8 -4.73 -17.80 45.99
C LYS A 8 -3.40 -17.74 45.24
N LYS A 9 -2.40 -17.11 45.86
CA LYS A 9 -1.03 -17.10 45.36
C LYS A 9 -0.33 -18.41 45.73
N VAL A 10 0.33 -19.03 44.77
CA VAL A 10 1.04 -20.31 44.94
C VAL A 10 2.43 -20.16 44.31
N SER A 11 3.46 -20.65 45.00
CA SER A 11 4.83 -20.71 44.50
C SER A 11 5.24 -22.16 44.28
N PHE A 12 5.91 -22.44 43.16
CA PHE A 12 6.44 -23.76 42.84
C PHE A 12 7.96 -23.73 42.84
N ILE A 13 8.58 -24.75 43.42
CA ILE A 13 10.00 -25.07 43.22
C ILE A 13 10.04 -26.32 42.37
N ILE A 14 10.58 -26.20 41.17
CA ILE A 14 10.53 -27.26 40.15
C ILE A 14 11.96 -27.59 39.75
N HIS A 15 12.27 -28.87 39.67
CA HIS A 15 13.55 -29.32 39.11
C HIS A 15 13.60 -28.99 37.61
N GLN A 16 14.75 -28.49 37.13
CA GLN A 16 14.88 -28.00 35.74
C GLN A 16 14.46 -29.01 34.67
N SER A 17 14.69 -30.31 34.90
CA SER A 17 14.26 -31.39 33.99
C SER A 17 12.73 -31.56 33.86
N SER A 18 11.97 -30.99 34.80
CA SER A 18 10.50 -31.07 34.83
C SER A 18 9.84 -29.73 34.50
N LEU A 19 10.62 -28.65 34.34
CA LEU A 19 10.12 -27.30 34.11
C LEU A 19 9.18 -27.25 32.90
N GLU A 20 9.60 -27.79 31.76
CA GLU A 20 8.80 -27.78 30.53
C GLU A 20 7.44 -28.47 30.71
N LYS A 21 7.42 -29.65 31.34
CA LYS A 21 6.19 -30.43 31.59
C LYS A 21 5.23 -29.71 32.53
N VAL A 22 5.76 -29.03 33.55
CA VAL A 22 4.94 -28.30 34.53
C VAL A 22 4.36 -27.04 33.89
N VAL A 23 5.17 -26.25 33.19
CA VAL A 23 4.70 -25.07 32.45
C VAL A 23 3.65 -25.46 31.42
N GLU A 24 3.87 -26.55 30.68
CA GLU A 24 2.90 -27.08 29.72
C GLU A 24 1.57 -27.44 30.38
N SER A 25 1.60 -28.22 31.47
CA SER A 25 0.39 -28.65 32.18
C SER A 25 -0.39 -27.46 32.75
N LEU A 26 0.32 -26.46 33.29
CA LEU A 26 -0.28 -25.24 33.82
C LEU A 26 -0.93 -24.42 32.71
N HIS A 27 -0.23 -24.22 31.59
CA HIS A 27 -0.73 -23.47 30.45
C HIS A 27 -1.95 -24.14 29.79
N GLU A 28 -1.93 -25.45 29.62
CA GLU A 28 -3.06 -26.22 29.06
C GLU A 28 -4.28 -26.22 29.98
N SER A 29 -4.08 -26.20 31.30
CA SER A 29 -5.19 -26.16 32.26
C SER A 29 -5.93 -24.81 32.25
N GLY A 30 -5.23 -23.71 31.92
CA GLY A 30 -5.78 -22.35 31.97
C GLY A 30 -6.22 -21.88 33.35
N LEU A 31 -5.84 -22.61 34.42
CA LEU A 31 -6.32 -22.36 35.78
C LEU A 31 -5.50 -21.35 36.58
N MET A 32 -4.33 -20.94 36.06
CA MET A 32 -3.36 -20.14 36.80
C MET A 32 -2.80 -19.01 35.95
N GLN A 33 -2.61 -17.85 36.58
CA GLN A 33 -1.83 -16.74 36.04
C GLN A 33 -0.39 -16.87 36.52
N ILE A 34 0.55 -16.96 35.59
CA ILE A 34 1.99 -16.93 35.91
C ILE A 34 2.41 -15.46 36.05
N ILE A 35 3.10 -15.15 37.14
CA ILE A 35 3.60 -13.81 37.48
C ILE A 35 5.12 -13.82 37.50
N ASP A 36 5.71 -12.70 37.12
CA ASP A 36 7.16 -12.50 37.17
C ASP A 36 7.58 -12.21 38.61
N VAL A 37 8.23 -13.20 39.24
CA VAL A 37 8.65 -13.13 40.65
C VAL A 37 9.66 -12.01 40.87
N THR A 38 10.48 -11.68 39.86
CA THR A 38 11.51 -10.64 39.96
C THR A 38 10.94 -9.23 40.05
N ARG A 39 9.70 -9.03 39.59
CA ARG A 39 8.98 -7.74 39.72
C ARG A 39 8.32 -7.55 41.07
N GLU A 40 8.01 -8.64 41.75
CA GLU A 40 7.35 -8.61 43.06
C GLU A 40 8.33 -8.67 44.22
N ASP A 41 9.48 -9.31 44.02
CA ASP A 41 10.56 -9.39 44.98
C ASP A 41 11.90 -9.10 44.27
N PRO A 42 12.29 -7.81 44.16
CA PRO A 42 13.50 -7.39 43.45
C PRO A 42 14.78 -7.95 44.09
N ASP A 43 14.76 -8.18 45.41
CA ASP A 43 15.91 -8.67 46.19
C ASP A 43 16.18 -10.15 45.90
N LEU A 44 15.22 -10.87 45.30
CA LEU A 44 15.33 -12.28 44.91
C LEU A 44 16.36 -12.51 43.79
N LEU A 45 16.70 -11.46 43.02
CA LEU A 45 17.76 -11.47 42.00
C LEU A 45 19.17 -11.56 42.61
N GLU A 46 19.33 -11.27 43.90
CA GLU A 46 20.62 -11.44 44.60
C GLU A 46 20.92 -12.92 44.89
N ALA A 47 19.87 -13.77 44.93
CA ALA A 47 19.97 -15.18 45.29
C ALA A 47 19.67 -16.14 44.12
N VAL A 48 19.13 -15.64 43.01
CA VAL A 48 18.68 -16.46 41.87
C VAL A 48 19.06 -15.80 40.54
N GLU A 49 19.68 -16.56 39.64
CA GLU A 49 19.93 -16.10 38.27
C GLU A 49 18.61 -16.06 37.48
N ALA A 50 18.37 -14.97 36.76
CA ALA A 50 17.27 -14.89 35.81
C ALA A 50 17.46 -15.95 34.71
N GLY A 51 16.39 -16.69 34.40
CA GLY A 51 16.41 -17.67 33.32
C GLY A 51 16.79 -17.02 31.98
N SER A 52 17.63 -17.67 31.20
CA SER A 52 17.95 -17.22 29.84
C SER A 52 16.72 -17.36 28.93
N PRO A 53 16.52 -16.43 27.98
CA PRO A 53 15.46 -16.58 26.97
C PRO A 53 15.63 -17.91 26.23
N ASN A 54 14.52 -18.54 25.83
CA ASN A 54 14.56 -19.72 24.98
C ASN A 54 15.43 -19.40 23.74
N PRO A 55 16.53 -20.15 23.48
CA PRO A 55 17.42 -19.88 22.35
C PRO A 55 16.69 -19.98 20.99
N GLU A 56 15.55 -20.66 20.93
CA GLU A 56 14.72 -20.82 19.74
C GLU A 56 13.70 -19.69 19.55
N ALA A 57 13.54 -18.78 20.53
CA ALA A 57 12.57 -17.69 20.49
C ALA A 57 12.80 -16.73 19.30
N ASN A 58 14.06 -16.41 19.00
CA ASN A 58 14.42 -15.55 17.86
C ASN A 58 14.08 -16.21 16.51
N THR A 59 14.30 -17.52 16.42
CA THR A 59 13.94 -18.29 15.23
C THR A 59 12.42 -18.32 15.07
N CYS A 60 11.66 -18.60 16.14
CA CYS A 60 10.20 -18.53 16.13
C CYS A 60 9.69 -17.17 15.65
N LEU A 61 10.26 -16.07 16.16
CA LEU A 61 9.92 -14.71 15.75
C LEU A 61 10.11 -14.49 14.24
N THR A 62 11.19 -15.02 13.67
CA THR A 62 11.47 -14.89 12.24
C THR A 62 10.42 -15.62 11.40
N TYR A 63 10.08 -16.87 11.75
CA TYR A 63 9.02 -17.61 11.05
C TYR A 63 7.65 -16.98 11.23
N GLU A 64 7.33 -16.49 12.43
CA GLU A 64 6.09 -15.77 12.70
C GLU A 64 5.97 -14.49 11.86
N ASN A 65 7.05 -13.73 11.72
CA ASN A 65 7.07 -12.52 10.91
C ASN A 65 6.87 -12.84 9.42
N ARG A 66 7.56 -13.87 8.88
CA ARG A 66 7.35 -14.32 7.49
C ARG A 66 5.90 -14.71 7.23
N LEU A 67 5.32 -15.53 8.10
CA LEU A 67 3.92 -15.93 8.01
C LEU A 67 2.96 -14.74 8.16
N SER A 68 3.23 -13.83 9.10
CA SER A 68 2.41 -12.65 9.34
C SER A 68 2.41 -11.69 8.16
N ASN A 69 3.57 -11.49 7.51
CA ASN A 69 3.69 -10.67 6.31
C ASN A 69 2.82 -11.23 5.19
N LEU A 70 2.90 -12.55 4.92
CA LEU A 70 2.08 -13.17 3.88
C LEU A 70 0.59 -13.18 4.20
N VAL A 71 0.22 -13.46 5.45
CA VAL A 71 -1.16 -13.36 5.93
C VAL A 71 -1.68 -11.93 5.74
N GLY A 72 -0.88 -10.93 6.11
CA GLY A 72 -1.20 -9.51 5.95
C GLY A 72 -1.41 -9.13 4.50
N THR A 73 -0.51 -9.54 3.61
CA THR A 73 -0.63 -9.30 2.16
C THR A 73 -1.87 -9.96 1.58
N LEU A 74 -2.11 -11.24 1.84
CA LEU A 74 -3.27 -11.97 1.29
C LEU A 74 -4.61 -11.47 1.83
N LYS A 75 -4.68 -11.06 3.10
CA LYS A 75 -5.92 -10.53 3.71
C LYS A 75 -6.45 -9.30 2.99
N LYS A 76 -5.59 -8.45 2.41
CA LYS A 76 -6.00 -7.26 1.63
C LYS A 76 -6.92 -7.60 0.44
N TYR A 77 -6.83 -8.82 -0.07
CA TYR A 77 -7.50 -9.26 -1.30
C TYR A 77 -8.74 -10.12 -1.06
N LEU A 78 -9.04 -10.44 0.20
CA LEU A 78 -10.31 -11.07 0.53
C LEU A 78 -11.44 -10.04 0.49
N PRO A 79 -12.67 -10.47 0.12
CA PRO A 79 -13.83 -9.60 0.19
C PRO A 79 -14.07 -9.20 1.65
N SER A 80 -13.79 -7.94 1.99
CA SER A 80 -14.39 -7.32 3.16
C SER A 80 -15.87 -7.12 2.85
N GLY A 81 -16.76 -7.72 3.64
CA GLY A 81 -18.18 -7.45 3.50
C GLY A 81 -18.43 -5.95 3.64
N GLY A 82 -18.98 -5.30 2.62
CA GLY A 82 -19.34 -3.89 2.72
C GLY A 82 -20.50 -3.66 3.70
N GLY A 83 -20.42 -2.58 4.49
CA GLY A 83 -21.49 -2.09 5.38
C GLY A 83 -21.53 -2.75 6.77
N LEU A 84 -22.58 -2.42 7.56
CA LEU A 84 -22.83 -2.99 8.90
C LEU A 84 -22.80 -4.54 8.95
N LYS A 85 -23.00 -5.21 7.81
CA LYS A 85 -22.98 -6.68 7.71
C LYS A 85 -21.61 -7.32 8.02
N SER A 86 -20.48 -6.63 7.81
CA SER A 86 -19.17 -7.17 8.21
C SER A 86 -18.90 -7.10 9.71
N PHE A 87 -19.59 -6.23 10.44
CA PHE A 87 -19.57 -6.20 11.90
C PHE A 87 -20.28 -7.41 12.51
N PHE A 88 -21.35 -7.90 11.87
CA PHE A 88 -22.16 -9.04 12.34
C PHE A 88 -21.78 -10.38 11.70
N SER A 89 -20.87 -10.40 10.73
CA SER A 89 -20.40 -11.63 10.07
C SER A 89 -18.90 -11.52 9.76
N PRO A 90 -18.05 -11.58 10.81
CA PRO A 90 -16.61 -11.65 10.62
C PRO A 90 -16.26 -12.86 9.75
N GLN A 91 -15.20 -12.74 8.94
CA GLN A 91 -14.67 -13.88 8.19
C GLN A 91 -14.26 -14.97 9.19
N THR A 92 -15.02 -16.05 9.23
CA THR A 92 -14.75 -17.19 10.11
C THR A 92 -13.71 -18.09 9.45
N PHE A 93 -12.51 -18.12 10.01
CA PHE A 93 -11.49 -19.09 9.66
C PHE A 93 -11.85 -20.46 10.25
N LYS A 94 -11.51 -21.54 9.53
CA LYS A 94 -11.80 -22.90 10.01
C LYS A 94 -10.80 -23.22 11.10
N LYS A 95 -11.30 -23.47 12.32
CA LYS A 95 -10.49 -24.02 13.40
C LYS A 95 -10.02 -25.41 13.00
N GLU A 96 -8.72 -25.65 13.08
CA GLU A 96 -8.12 -26.96 12.83
C GLU A 96 -7.53 -27.50 14.14
N VAL A 97 -7.78 -28.78 14.41
CA VAL A 97 -7.16 -29.46 15.55
C VAL A 97 -5.77 -29.90 15.12
N VAL A 98 -4.75 -29.26 15.67
CA VAL A 98 -3.34 -29.58 15.42
C VAL A 98 -2.77 -30.40 16.57
N LYS A 99 -1.91 -31.37 16.22
CA LYS A 99 -1.12 -32.12 17.22
C LYS A 99 0.18 -31.39 17.46
N ARG A 100 0.70 -31.43 18.70
CA ARG A 100 2.01 -30.88 19.04
C ARG A 100 3.09 -31.52 18.16
N LYS A 101 4.00 -30.68 17.67
CA LYS A 101 5.17 -31.09 16.87
C LYS A 101 6.42 -30.45 17.46
N ARG A 102 7.57 -31.07 17.23
CA ARG A 102 8.87 -30.45 17.54
C ARG A 102 9.10 -29.25 16.61
N LEU A 103 9.75 -28.20 17.13
CA LEU A 103 10.00 -26.97 16.38
C LEU A 103 10.72 -27.20 15.04
N ASN A 104 11.69 -28.12 15.00
CA ASN A 104 12.38 -28.48 13.76
C ASN A 104 11.44 -29.05 12.67
N VAL A 105 10.39 -29.78 13.05
CA VAL A 105 9.37 -30.28 12.11
C VAL A 105 8.49 -29.12 11.65
N LEU A 106 8.09 -28.24 12.56
CA LEU A 106 7.27 -27.08 12.25
C LEU A 106 7.97 -26.13 11.28
N TYR A 107 9.26 -25.83 11.49
CA TYR A 107 10.06 -25.02 10.57
C TYR A 107 10.12 -25.61 9.17
N ARG A 108 10.36 -26.93 9.04
CA ARG A 108 10.36 -27.61 7.73
C ARG A 108 9.02 -27.55 7.02
N GLU A 109 7.93 -27.70 7.76
CA GLU A 109 6.58 -27.58 7.20
C GLU A 109 6.30 -26.15 6.72
N VAL A 110 6.74 -25.14 7.48
CA VAL A 110 6.62 -23.74 7.08
C VAL A 110 7.47 -23.47 5.84
N ASP A 111 8.75 -23.87 5.83
CA ASP A 111 9.61 -23.65 4.67
C ASP A 111 9.05 -24.32 3.41
N SER A 112 8.57 -25.56 3.50
CA SER A 112 7.95 -26.25 2.37
C SER A 112 6.66 -25.55 1.89
N LEU A 113 5.87 -24.99 2.82
CA LEU A 113 4.68 -24.21 2.47
C LEU A 113 5.07 -22.89 1.78
N LEU A 114 6.15 -22.25 2.24
CA LEU A 114 6.56 -20.92 1.79
C LEU A 114 7.39 -20.94 0.50
N GLU A 115 8.14 -22.01 0.23
CA GLU A 115 9.13 -22.13 -0.86
C GLU A 115 8.64 -21.57 -2.21
N LYS A 116 7.38 -21.81 -2.58
CA LYS A 116 6.79 -21.31 -3.83
C LYS A 116 5.68 -20.30 -3.62
N LEU A 117 5.11 -20.26 -2.42
CA LEU A 117 3.98 -19.39 -2.12
C LEU A 117 4.45 -17.96 -1.84
N GLU A 118 5.55 -17.80 -1.11
CA GLU A 118 6.05 -16.51 -0.66
C GLU A 118 6.44 -15.63 -1.86
N GLU A 119 7.33 -16.13 -2.73
CA GLU A 119 7.76 -15.42 -3.94
C GLU A 119 6.58 -15.08 -4.86
N LYS A 120 5.66 -16.03 -5.06
CA LYS A 120 4.49 -15.82 -5.92
C LYS A 120 3.54 -14.74 -5.37
N VAL A 121 3.28 -14.75 -4.07
CA VAL A 121 2.40 -13.74 -3.45
C VAL A 121 3.05 -12.36 -3.50
N LEU A 122 4.34 -12.27 -3.16
CA LEU A 122 5.06 -10.99 -3.15
C LEU A 122 5.22 -10.40 -4.55
N SER A 123 5.52 -11.22 -5.56
CA SER A 123 5.63 -10.77 -6.96
C SER A 123 4.29 -10.26 -7.51
N LEU A 124 3.18 -10.97 -7.23
CA LEU A 124 1.85 -10.52 -7.62
C LEU A 124 1.44 -9.23 -6.89
N ASP A 125 1.70 -9.12 -5.58
CA ASP A 125 1.40 -7.91 -4.80
C ASP A 125 2.18 -6.70 -5.31
N LYS A 126 3.47 -6.89 -5.62
CA LYS A 126 4.31 -5.87 -6.26
C LYS A 126 3.74 -5.45 -7.62
N GLY A 127 3.36 -6.42 -8.46
CA GLY A 127 2.73 -6.15 -9.76
C GLY A 127 1.42 -5.37 -9.63
N VAL A 128 0.62 -5.63 -8.59
CA VAL A 128 -0.59 -4.84 -8.30
C VAL A 128 -0.23 -3.37 -8.02
N GLU A 129 0.78 -3.10 -7.20
CA GLU A 129 1.19 -1.73 -6.87
C GLU A 129 1.82 -1.02 -8.08
N GLU A 130 2.65 -1.71 -8.87
CA GLU A 130 3.22 -1.17 -10.11
C GLU A 130 2.14 -0.77 -11.12
N VAL A 131 1.14 -1.63 -11.34
CA VAL A 131 0.02 -1.34 -12.25
C VAL A 131 -0.86 -0.20 -11.73
N LYS A 132 -1.11 -0.12 -10.41
CA LYS A 132 -1.84 1.02 -9.81
C LYS A 132 -1.12 2.34 -10.04
N ASN A 133 0.18 2.40 -9.72
CA ASN A 133 0.98 3.60 -9.89
C ASN A 133 0.99 4.07 -11.35
N ARG A 134 1.05 3.12 -12.31
CA ARG A 134 0.95 3.44 -13.74
C ARG A 134 -0.43 3.97 -14.12
N ILE A 135 -1.51 3.38 -13.60
CA ILE A 135 -2.88 3.89 -13.82
C ILE A 135 -3.01 5.31 -13.26
N ASP A 136 -2.51 5.58 -12.06
CA ASP A 136 -2.60 6.90 -11.41
C ASP A 136 -1.84 7.97 -12.22
N GLY A 137 -0.64 7.64 -12.72
CA GLY A 137 0.14 8.52 -13.61
C GLY A 137 -0.55 8.78 -14.96
N ILE A 138 -1.17 7.76 -15.55
CA ILE A 138 -1.99 7.93 -16.76
C ILE A 138 -3.22 8.79 -16.47
N ASP A 139 -3.87 8.63 -15.31
CA ASP A 139 -5.05 9.41 -14.92
C ASP A 139 -4.73 10.88 -14.67
N GLU A 140 -3.57 11.18 -14.09
CA GLU A 140 -3.05 12.54 -14.03
C GLU A 140 -2.80 13.13 -15.42
N THR A 141 -2.13 12.38 -16.30
CA THR A 141 -1.86 12.82 -17.67
C THR A 141 -3.15 13.04 -18.47
N LEU A 142 -4.13 12.14 -18.38
CA LEU A 142 -5.44 12.26 -19.01
C LEU A 142 -6.20 13.48 -18.51
N ARG A 143 -6.14 13.78 -17.20
CA ARG A 143 -6.74 14.99 -16.63
C ARG A 143 -6.13 16.24 -17.24
N ASN A 144 -4.80 16.33 -17.31
CA ASN A 144 -4.12 17.48 -17.90
C ASN A 144 -4.41 17.63 -19.40
N LEU A 145 -4.38 16.53 -20.17
CA LEU A 145 -4.71 16.51 -21.59
C LEU A 145 -6.17 16.89 -21.88
N SER A 146 -7.08 16.57 -20.96
CA SER A 146 -8.51 16.88 -21.14
C SER A 146 -8.77 18.38 -21.33
N TYR A 147 -7.91 19.23 -20.77
CA TYR A 147 -7.97 20.67 -20.92
C TYR A 147 -7.60 21.14 -22.33
N PHE A 148 -6.79 20.36 -23.07
CA PHE A 148 -6.26 20.74 -24.37
C PHE A 148 -6.93 20.02 -25.54
N LEU A 149 -8.00 19.25 -25.30
CA LEU A 149 -8.73 18.54 -26.36
C LEU A 149 -9.35 19.46 -27.42
N GLY A 150 -9.55 20.74 -27.11
CA GLY A 150 -10.03 21.74 -28.06
C GLY A 150 -8.97 22.22 -29.06
N PHE A 151 -7.71 21.81 -28.90
CA PHE A 151 -6.62 22.22 -29.77
C PHE A 151 -6.20 21.13 -30.75
N SER A 152 -5.79 21.56 -31.95
CA SER A 152 -5.30 20.71 -33.03
C SER A 152 -3.83 21.04 -33.37
N PHE A 153 -2.93 20.91 -32.39
CA PHE A 153 -1.47 21.05 -32.59
C PHE A 153 -0.74 19.85 -31.98
N ASP A 154 0.53 19.65 -32.34
CA ASP A 154 1.36 18.59 -31.77
C ASP A 154 1.94 19.03 -30.42
N LEU A 155 1.69 18.28 -29.34
CA LEU A 155 2.16 18.64 -28.00
C LEU A 155 3.69 18.73 -27.89
N SER A 156 4.43 18.11 -28.81
CA SER A 156 5.89 18.22 -28.88
C SER A 156 6.38 19.63 -29.23
N TYR A 157 5.46 20.53 -29.65
CA TYR A 157 5.74 21.95 -29.85
C TYR A 157 5.74 22.76 -28.55
N ILE A 158 5.19 22.23 -27.45
CA ILE A 158 5.24 22.89 -26.14
C ILE A 158 6.63 22.69 -25.53
N LYS A 159 7.57 23.53 -25.96
CA LYS A 159 8.95 23.56 -25.50
C LYS A 159 9.62 24.84 -25.95
N GLU A 160 10.85 25.00 -25.50
CA GLU A 160 11.78 25.95 -26.08
C GLU A 160 12.41 25.36 -27.35
N SER A 161 12.58 26.24 -28.34
CA SER A 161 13.30 25.97 -29.59
C SER A 161 14.34 27.07 -29.81
N GLU A 162 15.06 27.01 -30.93
CA GLU A 162 16.07 28.02 -31.27
C GLU A 162 15.50 29.44 -31.36
N TYR A 163 14.26 29.59 -31.82
CA TYR A 163 13.67 30.91 -32.13
C TYR A 163 12.46 31.26 -31.28
N VAL A 164 11.73 30.28 -30.77
CA VAL A 164 10.49 30.50 -30.02
C VAL A 164 10.46 29.69 -28.73
N THR A 165 9.76 30.24 -27.74
CA THR A 165 9.33 29.54 -26.54
C THR A 165 7.82 29.34 -26.61
N VAL A 166 7.38 28.12 -26.36
CA VAL A 166 5.97 27.75 -26.34
C VAL A 166 5.61 27.23 -24.95
N LYS A 167 4.57 27.82 -24.35
CA LYS A 167 4.07 27.41 -23.04
C LYS A 167 2.59 27.10 -23.08
N ALA A 168 2.16 26.18 -22.24
CA ALA A 168 0.78 25.77 -22.10
C ALA A 168 0.36 25.76 -20.63
N GLY A 169 -0.87 26.15 -20.34
CA GLY A 169 -1.35 26.19 -18.96
C GLY A 169 -2.82 26.53 -18.85
N LEU A 170 -3.26 26.79 -17.61
CA LEU A 170 -4.64 27.15 -17.30
C LEU A 170 -4.72 28.54 -16.67
N THR A 171 -5.71 29.33 -17.04
CA THR A 171 -5.97 30.64 -16.42
C THR A 171 -7.45 30.87 -16.18
N SER A 172 -7.77 31.67 -15.17
CA SER A 172 -9.12 32.20 -14.94
C SER A 172 -9.36 33.56 -15.63
N ASP A 173 -8.29 34.21 -16.10
CA ASP A 173 -8.31 35.55 -16.69
C ASP A 173 -7.55 35.59 -18.03
N VAL A 174 -8.19 35.02 -19.05
CA VAL A 174 -7.63 34.93 -20.41
C VAL A 174 -7.37 36.30 -21.03
N GLU A 175 -8.15 37.32 -20.68
CA GLU A 175 -8.02 38.67 -21.25
C GLU A 175 -6.74 39.36 -20.78
N THR A 176 -6.39 39.23 -19.50
CA THR A 176 -5.12 39.74 -18.98
C THR A 176 -3.93 39.01 -19.60
N VAL A 177 -3.97 37.67 -19.63
CA VAL A 177 -2.90 36.87 -20.25
C VAL A 177 -2.72 37.23 -21.72
N LYS A 178 -3.82 37.42 -22.46
CA LYS A 178 -3.79 37.83 -23.87
C LYS A 178 -3.07 39.16 -24.05
N LYS A 179 -3.45 40.19 -23.28
CA LYS A 179 -2.81 41.53 -23.39
C LYS A 179 -1.32 41.49 -23.09
N GLU A 180 -0.93 40.77 -22.04
CA GLU A 180 0.48 40.64 -21.64
C GLU A 180 1.29 39.90 -22.72
N VAL A 181 0.77 38.80 -23.27
CA VAL A 181 1.43 38.04 -24.36
C VAL A 181 1.52 38.87 -25.65
N GLU A 182 0.47 39.58 -26.03
CA GLU A 182 0.47 40.46 -27.21
C GLU A 182 1.46 41.63 -27.05
N SER A 183 1.65 42.16 -25.82
CA SER A 183 2.65 43.21 -25.55
C SER A 183 4.10 42.75 -25.73
N LEU A 184 4.32 41.43 -25.78
CA LEU A 184 5.60 40.79 -26.05
C LEU A 184 5.75 40.37 -27.52
N ASP A 185 4.89 40.86 -28.42
CA ASP A 185 4.76 40.40 -29.81
C ASP A 185 4.48 38.89 -29.93
N GLY A 186 3.82 38.32 -28.91
CA GLY A 186 3.47 36.90 -28.84
C GLY A 186 2.07 36.60 -29.38
N LEU A 187 1.81 35.31 -29.59
CA LEU A 187 0.49 34.79 -29.97
C LEU A 187 -0.09 33.92 -28.86
N LEU A 188 -1.38 34.08 -28.57
CA LEU A 188 -2.11 33.28 -27.58
C LEU A 188 -3.25 32.50 -28.25
N GLY A 189 -3.16 31.18 -28.23
CA GLY A 189 -4.29 30.28 -28.46
C GLY A 189 -5.00 29.99 -27.14
N TYR A 190 -6.34 30.00 -27.13
CA TYR A 190 -7.10 29.68 -25.93
C TYR A 190 -8.39 28.93 -26.25
N SER A 191 -8.81 28.08 -25.32
CA SER A 191 -10.06 27.32 -25.39
C SER A 191 -10.70 27.27 -24.01
N ARG A 192 -12.03 27.28 -23.96
CA ARG A 192 -12.77 27.19 -22.70
C ARG A 192 -12.75 25.76 -22.19
N VAL A 193 -12.46 25.61 -20.89
CA VAL A 193 -12.48 24.31 -20.21
C VAL A 193 -13.84 24.10 -19.55
N GLY A 194 -14.51 22.98 -19.86
CA GLY A 194 -15.72 22.53 -19.18
C GLY A 194 -17.05 23.04 -19.74
N ALA A 195 -18.13 22.27 -19.49
CA ALA A 195 -19.48 22.54 -19.98
C ALA A 195 -20.33 23.46 -19.08
N LYS A 196 -19.90 23.71 -17.84
CA LYS A 196 -20.70 24.49 -16.85
C LYS A 196 -20.30 25.96 -16.87
N LYS A 197 -21.27 26.83 -17.17
CA LYS A 197 -21.12 28.29 -17.32
C LYS A 197 -20.48 29.04 -16.14
N LYS A 198 -20.38 28.45 -14.95
CA LYS A 198 -19.98 29.13 -13.70
C LYS A 198 -18.47 29.19 -13.46
N GLU A 199 -17.68 28.28 -14.01
CA GLU A 199 -16.21 28.34 -13.93
C GLU A 199 -15.67 29.00 -15.20
N LYS A 200 -14.88 30.07 -15.02
CA LYS A 200 -14.17 30.77 -16.11
C LYS A 200 -12.77 30.18 -16.29
N LEU A 201 -12.64 28.86 -16.40
CA LEU A 201 -11.34 28.23 -16.61
C LEU A 201 -11.05 28.14 -18.11
N TRP A 202 -9.85 28.57 -18.51
CA TRP A 202 -9.39 28.57 -19.88
C TRP A 202 -8.07 27.82 -19.99
N SER A 203 -7.96 26.95 -20.98
CA SER A 203 -6.69 26.37 -21.42
C SER A 203 -6.04 27.36 -22.38
N VAL A 204 -4.78 27.69 -22.16
CA VAL A 204 -4.04 28.66 -22.95
C VAL A 204 -2.73 28.07 -23.46
N VAL A 205 -2.32 28.48 -24.66
CA VAL A 205 -1.03 28.16 -25.27
C VAL A 205 -0.45 29.44 -25.84
N ALA A 206 0.71 29.85 -25.35
CA ALA A 206 1.39 31.05 -25.80
C ALA A 206 2.65 30.70 -26.59
N VAL A 207 2.93 31.50 -27.62
CA VAL A 207 4.15 31.43 -28.42
C VAL A 207 4.77 32.82 -28.45
N CYS A 208 6.02 32.94 -28.02
CA CYS A 208 6.80 34.18 -28.13
C CYS A 208 8.17 33.91 -28.73
N HIS A 209 8.80 34.94 -29.30
CA HIS A 209 10.21 34.87 -29.67
C HIS A 209 11.08 34.60 -28.44
N ILE A 210 12.17 33.83 -28.60
CA ILE A 210 13.01 33.36 -27.49
C ILE A 210 13.62 34.51 -26.67
N SER A 211 13.85 35.68 -27.28
CA SER A 211 14.33 36.88 -26.58
C SER A 211 13.36 37.44 -25.53
N GLN A 212 12.08 37.10 -25.60
CA GLN A 212 11.05 37.53 -24.65
C GLN A 212 10.78 36.47 -23.57
N LYS A 213 11.51 35.35 -23.55
CA LYS A 213 11.29 34.22 -22.64
C LYS A 213 11.18 34.66 -21.18
N GLU A 214 12.14 35.42 -20.68
CA GLU A 214 12.15 35.83 -19.26
C GLU A 214 10.90 36.65 -18.89
N LYS A 215 10.44 37.50 -19.80
CA LYS A 215 9.20 38.28 -19.60
C LYS A 215 7.97 37.39 -19.67
N LEU A 216 7.93 36.44 -20.62
CA LEU A 216 6.86 35.45 -20.70
C LEU A 216 6.81 34.59 -19.43
N ASP A 217 7.96 34.21 -18.87
CA ASP A 217 8.05 33.44 -17.62
C ASP A 217 7.39 34.19 -16.45
N VAL A 218 7.63 35.50 -16.35
CA VAL A 218 7.00 36.36 -15.33
C VAL A 218 5.48 36.41 -15.52
N VAL A 219 5.00 36.57 -16.76
CA VAL A 219 3.55 36.53 -17.07
C VAL A 219 2.95 35.17 -16.69
N TRP A 220 3.64 34.08 -17.04
CA TRP A 220 3.19 32.71 -16.76
C TRP A 220 3.07 32.47 -15.26
N GLN A 221 4.10 32.80 -14.49
CA GLN A 221 4.11 32.62 -13.02
C GLN A 221 3.01 33.42 -12.32
N LYS A 222 2.65 34.60 -12.86
CA LYS A 222 1.68 35.50 -12.23
C LYS A 222 0.23 35.14 -12.53
N TYR A 223 -0.05 34.69 -13.76
CA TYR A 223 -1.43 34.59 -14.25
C TYR A 223 -1.84 33.20 -14.76
N VAL A 224 -0.91 32.25 -14.84
CA VAL A 224 -1.15 30.93 -15.44
C VAL A 224 -0.69 29.82 -14.49
N ASN A 225 -1.57 28.86 -14.25
CA ASN A 225 -1.19 27.58 -13.67
C ASN A 225 -0.49 26.76 -14.76
N ASP A 226 0.84 26.71 -14.68
CA ASP A 226 1.66 26.02 -15.68
C ASP A 226 1.35 24.52 -15.70
N LEU A 227 1.19 23.97 -16.89
CA LEU A 227 1.02 22.54 -17.08
C LEU A 227 2.21 22.03 -17.88
N HIS A 228 3.12 21.37 -17.18
CA HIS A 228 4.22 20.70 -17.82
C HIS A 228 3.73 19.44 -18.51
N PHE A 229 3.70 19.50 -19.84
CA PHE A 229 3.63 18.32 -20.67
C PHE A 229 5.05 17.78 -20.80
N PHE A 230 5.32 16.56 -20.32
CA PHE A 230 6.47 15.80 -20.81
C PHE A 230 6.35 15.71 -22.34
N PRO A 231 7.46 15.63 -23.10
CA PRO A 231 7.38 15.71 -24.55
C PRO A 231 6.59 14.52 -25.11
N LEU A 232 5.30 14.75 -25.35
CA LEU A 232 4.38 13.82 -25.95
C LEU A 232 4.24 14.22 -27.42
N LYS A 233 4.39 13.25 -28.32
CA LYS A 233 4.28 13.49 -29.76
C LYS A 233 2.87 13.17 -30.26
N GLY A 234 2.29 14.07 -31.04
CA GLY A 234 0.96 13.93 -31.62
C GLY A 234 -0.07 14.91 -31.04
N SER A 235 -1.30 14.84 -31.54
CA SER A 235 -2.37 15.74 -31.09
C SER A 235 -2.91 15.36 -29.71
N PRO A 236 -3.43 16.32 -28.92
CA PRO A 236 -4.06 16.05 -27.62
C PRO A 236 -5.11 14.93 -27.70
N LEU A 237 -5.94 14.92 -28.74
CA LEU A 237 -7.01 13.93 -28.92
C LEU A 237 -6.47 12.51 -29.20
N GLU A 238 -5.43 12.39 -30.03
CA GLU A 238 -4.81 11.09 -30.33
C GLU A 238 -4.14 10.50 -29.10
N ILE A 239 -3.34 11.30 -28.39
CA ILE A 239 -2.65 10.87 -27.18
C ILE A 239 -3.66 10.50 -26.10
N TYR A 240 -4.71 11.30 -25.92
CA TYR A 240 -5.79 11.00 -24.97
C TYR A 240 -6.46 9.65 -25.26
N ARG A 241 -6.78 9.37 -26.53
CA ARG A 241 -7.37 8.08 -26.93
C ARG A 241 -6.43 6.90 -26.69
N ASN A 242 -5.14 7.06 -26.98
CA ASN A 242 -4.13 6.02 -26.75
C ASN A 242 -3.98 5.71 -25.26
N LEU A 243 -3.83 6.74 -24.43
CA LEU A 243 -3.74 6.61 -22.98
C LEU A 243 -5.02 6.01 -22.36
N GLN A 244 -6.21 6.35 -22.88
CA GLN A 244 -7.45 5.71 -22.44
C GLN A 244 -7.49 4.21 -22.74
N ARG A 245 -7.00 3.78 -23.90
CA ARG A 245 -6.90 2.36 -24.27
C ARG A 245 -5.92 1.64 -23.35
N GLU A 246 -4.72 2.20 -23.19
CA GLU A 246 -3.69 1.67 -22.29
C GLU A 246 -4.22 1.53 -20.85
N ARG A 247 -4.86 2.59 -20.33
CA ARG A 247 -5.51 2.56 -19.01
C ARG A 247 -6.53 1.43 -18.90
N THR A 248 -7.36 1.25 -19.93
CA THR A 248 -8.39 0.21 -19.95
C THR A 248 -7.77 -1.18 -19.86
N ASP A 249 -6.66 -1.41 -20.53
CA ASP A 249 -5.95 -2.69 -20.51
C ASP A 249 -5.23 -2.91 -19.17
N LEU A 250 -4.59 -1.89 -18.61
CA LEU A 250 -4.02 -1.94 -17.25
C LEU A 250 -5.08 -2.22 -16.18
N VAL A 251 -6.28 -1.65 -16.30
CA VAL A 251 -7.39 -1.95 -15.38
C VAL A 251 -7.83 -3.42 -15.47
N LYS A 252 -7.81 -4.01 -16.67
CA LYS A 252 -8.09 -5.45 -16.83
C LYS A 252 -6.97 -6.29 -16.21
N GLU A 253 -5.72 -5.92 -16.43
CA GLU A 253 -4.55 -6.57 -15.83
C GLU A 253 -4.59 -6.52 -14.30
N LEU A 254 -4.87 -5.35 -13.73
CA LEU A 254 -5.04 -5.16 -12.28
C LEU A 254 -6.11 -6.08 -11.71
N LYS A 255 -7.24 -6.24 -12.41
CA LYS A 255 -8.31 -7.16 -12.00
C LYS A 255 -7.85 -8.62 -12.03
N LYS A 256 -7.06 -9.01 -13.03
CA LYS A 256 -6.49 -10.37 -13.14
C LYS A 256 -5.54 -10.64 -11.97
N LEU A 257 -4.57 -9.77 -11.72
CA LEU A 257 -3.61 -9.92 -10.61
C LEU A 257 -4.31 -10.01 -9.25
N LYS A 258 -5.28 -9.12 -8.99
CA LYS A 258 -6.10 -9.18 -7.76
C LYS A 258 -6.91 -10.47 -7.65
N SER A 259 -7.44 -10.98 -8.76
CA SER A 259 -8.17 -12.25 -8.78
C SER A 259 -7.26 -13.44 -8.46
N GLU A 260 -6.03 -13.45 -8.96
CA GLU A 260 -5.04 -14.48 -8.63
C GLU A 260 -4.65 -14.45 -7.16
N LEU A 261 -4.35 -13.27 -6.61
CA LEU A 261 -4.08 -13.09 -5.18
C LEU A 261 -5.26 -13.53 -4.32
N ARG A 262 -6.49 -13.23 -4.73
CA ARG A 262 -7.70 -13.68 -4.03
C ARG A 262 -7.81 -15.21 -4.02
N LYS A 263 -7.53 -15.88 -5.13
CA LYS A 263 -7.51 -17.36 -5.18
C LYS A 263 -6.45 -17.94 -4.24
N LEU A 264 -5.27 -17.32 -4.18
CA LEU A 264 -4.22 -17.72 -3.23
C LEU A 264 -4.66 -17.51 -1.78
N ALA A 265 -5.32 -16.39 -1.49
CA ALA A 265 -5.86 -16.11 -0.16
C ALA A 265 -6.93 -17.15 0.25
N GLU A 266 -7.91 -17.41 -0.62
CA GLU A 266 -8.98 -18.40 -0.36
C GLU A 266 -8.42 -19.82 -0.14
N LYS A 267 -7.33 -20.18 -0.84
CA LYS A 267 -6.72 -21.51 -0.76
C LYS A 267 -5.76 -21.68 0.43
N HIS A 268 -4.93 -20.67 0.73
CA HIS A 268 -3.78 -20.84 1.62
C HIS A 268 -3.89 -20.09 2.95
N LEU A 269 -4.79 -19.12 3.08
CA LEU A 269 -4.80 -18.25 4.26
C LEU A 269 -5.11 -19.01 5.56
N ASN A 270 -6.01 -20.00 5.53
CA ASN A 270 -6.30 -20.81 6.73
C ASN A 270 -5.05 -21.57 7.20
N VAL A 271 -4.36 -22.23 6.27
CA VAL A 271 -3.15 -23.00 6.57
C VAL A 271 -2.04 -22.11 7.11
N LEU A 272 -1.85 -20.92 6.51
CA LEU A 272 -0.86 -19.95 6.99
C LEU A 272 -1.19 -19.44 8.40
N LEU A 273 -2.47 -19.21 8.71
CA LEU A 273 -2.90 -18.80 10.04
C LEU A 273 -2.65 -19.91 11.08
N VAL A 274 -3.01 -21.15 10.76
CA VAL A 274 -2.76 -22.31 11.63
C VAL A 274 -1.27 -22.47 11.91
N LYS A 275 -0.42 -22.42 10.87
CA LYS A 275 1.05 -22.52 11.03
C LYS A 275 1.62 -21.39 11.88
N ARG A 276 1.08 -20.17 11.72
CA ARG A 276 1.50 -19.02 12.53
C ARG A 276 1.11 -19.20 13.99
N GLU A 277 -0.09 -19.69 14.26
CA GLU A 277 -0.55 -19.99 15.62
C GLU A 277 0.29 -21.11 16.26
N GLU A 278 0.61 -22.19 15.51
CA GLU A 278 1.53 -23.23 15.99
C GLU A 278 2.90 -22.66 16.40
N ILE A 279 3.48 -21.77 15.59
CA ILE A 279 4.76 -21.10 15.91
C ILE A 279 4.63 -20.18 17.13
N GLN A 280 3.53 -19.43 17.23
CA GLN A 280 3.28 -18.52 18.36
C GLN A 280 3.13 -19.27 19.68
N ILE A 281 2.44 -20.42 19.67
CA ILE A 281 2.28 -21.27 20.85
C ILE A 281 3.64 -21.77 21.33
N GLU A 282 4.49 -22.28 20.43
CA GLU A 282 5.83 -22.77 20.80
C GLU A 282 6.79 -21.64 21.21
N ARG A 283 6.58 -20.40 20.76
CA ARG A 283 7.36 -19.23 21.20
C ARG A 283 7.02 -18.80 22.64
N ILE A 284 5.75 -18.90 23.03
CA ILE A 284 5.26 -18.48 24.36
C ILE A 284 5.57 -19.53 25.43
N ARG A 285 5.75 -20.79 25.01
CA ARG A 285 6.22 -21.90 25.85
C ARG A 285 7.70 -21.75 26.20
#